data_AF-A0A0A3INU4-F1
#
_entry.id   AF-A0A0A3INU4-F1
#
_cell.length_a   1.000
_cell.length_b   1.000
_cell.length_c   1.000
_cell.angle_alpha   90.00
_cell.angle_beta   90.00
_cell.angle_gamma   90.00
#
_symmetry.space_group_name_H-M   'P 1'
#
loop_
_entity.id
_entity.type
_entity.pdbx_description
1 polymer ?
#
loop_
_entity_poly.entity_id
_entity_poly.type
_entity_poly.pdbx_seq_one_letter_code
_entity_poly.pdbx_strand_id
1 'polypeptide(L)'
;MSTKLSITGKDLNLLKFKEDMDEIVFNYIDTTQKWEKAYSQLDELLNGAVDYFNSHITGVGMPKQNTYWVLFMDITSKLIYFHTLAYQQLKMIQNEDVTKEVLQLYLVAANCIPDVQKLANAEFLMEVAHSYEELKLYNDKQGEFEKVLLKQNNSADKCIQAFYEFTKSFKK
;
A
#
# COMPACT_ATOMS: atom_id res chain seq x y z
N MET A 1 -20.42 4.35 9.06
CA MET A 1 -20.71 3.53 7.86
C MET A 1 -19.51 2.62 7.70
N SER A 2 -19.72 1.31 7.67
CA SER A 2 -18.66 0.32 7.41
C SER A 2 -18.29 0.41 5.94
N THR A 3 -17.01 0.56 5.64
CA THR A 3 -16.51 0.71 4.26
C THR A 3 -16.43 -0.68 3.64
N LYS A 4 -17.59 -1.28 3.35
CA LYS A 4 -17.65 -2.57 2.68
C LYS A 4 -17.21 -2.39 1.23
N LEU A 5 -16.15 -3.10 0.85
CA LEU A 5 -15.72 -3.18 -0.54
C LEU A 5 -16.88 -3.55 -1.46
N SER A 6 -17.08 -2.75 -2.49
CA SER A 6 -18.10 -2.99 -3.51
C SER A 6 -17.56 -3.97 -4.54
N ILE A 7 -18.01 -5.22 -4.48
CA ILE A 7 -17.70 -6.25 -5.47
C ILE A 7 -18.79 -6.24 -6.54
N THR A 8 -18.41 -6.10 -7.81
CA THR A 8 -19.35 -6.14 -8.95
C THR A 8 -19.13 -7.43 -9.74
N GLY A 9 -20.07 -8.37 -9.65
CA GLY A 9 -19.89 -9.69 -10.26
C GLY A 9 -18.84 -10.51 -9.52
N LYS A 10 -17.71 -10.84 -10.17
CA LYS A 10 -16.57 -11.58 -9.57
C LYS A 10 -15.36 -10.70 -9.22
N ASP A 11 -15.37 -9.44 -9.67
CA ASP A 11 -14.21 -8.56 -9.54
C ASP A 11 -14.52 -7.40 -8.58
N LEU A 12 -13.47 -6.95 -7.88
CA LEU A 12 -13.55 -5.76 -7.04
C LEU A 12 -13.75 -4.54 -7.94
N ASN A 13 -14.69 -3.66 -7.57
CA ASN A 13 -14.83 -2.38 -8.26
C ASN A 13 -13.65 -1.47 -7.90
N LEU A 14 -12.60 -1.50 -8.73
CA LEU A 14 -11.37 -0.74 -8.49
C LEU A 14 -11.59 0.77 -8.46
N LEU A 15 -12.57 1.29 -9.22
CA LEU A 15 -12.91 2.71 -9.20
C LEU A 15 -13.50 3.09 -7.84
N LYS A 16 -14.52 2.34 -7.38
CA LYS A 16 -15.13 2.61 -6.08
C LYS A 16 -14.14 2.41 -4.94
N PHE A 17 -13.29 1.39 -5.03
CA PHE A 17 -12.23 1.13 -4.06
C PHE A 17 -11.24 2.30 -3.95
N LYS A 18 -10.82 2.87 -5.08
CA LYS A 18 -9.99 4.07 -5.12
C LYS A 18 -10.72 5.28 -4.53
N GLU A 19 -11.97 5.50 -4.91
CA GLU A 19 -12.79 6.61 -4.38
C GLU A 19 -12.94 6.54 -2.85
N ASP A 20 -13.19 5.35 -2.30
CA ASP A 20 -13.31 5.14 -0.87
C ASP A 20 -11.99 5.46 -0.15
N MET A 21 -10.86 5.03 -0.70
CA MET A 21 -9.53 5.38 -0.19
C MET A 21 -9.28 6.90 -0.25
N ASP A 22 -9.50 7.52 -1.41
CA ASP A 22 -9.27 8.96 -1.61
C ASP A 22 -10.13 9.80 -0.66
N GLU A 23 -11.39 9.40 -0.43
CA GLU A 23 -12.29 10.06 0.53
C GLU A 23 -11.74 10.00 1.96
N ILE A 24 -11.19 8.85 2.38
CA ILE A 24 -10.59 8.68 3.71
C ILE A 24 -9.35 9.56 3.87
N VAL A 25 -8.46 9.54 2.86
CA VAL A 25 -7.23 10.34 2.85
C VAL A 25 -7.58 11.83 2.92
N PHE A 26 -8.44 12.30 2.03
CA PHE A 26 -8.83 13.70 2.01
C PHE A 26 -9.46 14.16 3.33
N ASN A 27 -10.43 13.40 3.85
CA ASN A 27 -11.17 13.80 5.04
C ASN A 27 -10.33 13.71 6.32
N TYR A 28 -9.54 12.65 6.49
CA TYR A 28 -8.94 12.30 7.79
C TYR A 28 -7.41 12.40 7.83
N ILE A 29 -6.73 12.40 6.70
CA ILE A 29 -5.28 12.63 6.62
C ILE A 29 -5.03 14.09 6.27
N ASP A 30 -5.47 14.55 5.10
CA ASP A 30 -5.11 15.87 4.58
C ASP A 30 -5.83 17.02 5.31
N THR A 31 -7.13 16.84 5.58
CA THR A 31 -7.96 17.94 6.12
C THR A 31 -8.00 17.97 7.65
N THR A 32 -8.36 16.85 8.30
CA THR A 32 -8.67 16.85 9.74
C THR A 32 -7.64 16.16 10.63
N GLN A 33 -6.66 15.46 10.05
CA GLN A 33 -5.61 14.72 10.78
C GLN A 33 -6.17 13.81 11.90
N LYS A 34 -7.33 13.19 11.66
CA LYS A 34 -7.97 12.22 12.58
C LYS A 34 -7.37 10.83 12.34
N TRP A 35 -6.11 10.67 12.71
CA TRP A 35 -5.29 9.48 12.42
C TRP A 35 -5.94 8.16 12.86
N GLU A 36 -6.60 8.12 14.02
CA GLU A 36 -7.30 6.93 14.53
C GLU A 36 -8.39 6.47 13.57
N LYS A 37 -9.16 7.44 13.07
CA LYS A 37 -10.25 7.19 12.14
C LYS A 37 -9.73 6.84 10.75
N ALA A 38 -8.67 7.52 10.30
CA ALA A 38 -8.00 7.20 9.04
C ALA A 38 -7.49 5.75 9.05
N TYR A 39 -6.70 5.37 10.06
CA TYR A 39 -6.16 4.02 10.21
C TYR A 39 -7.27 2.97 10.24
N SER A 40 -8.28 3.14 11.10
CA SER A 40 -9.36 2.16 11.21
C SER A 40 -10.09 1.93 9.88
N GLN A 41 -10.35 2.99 9.09
CA GLN A 41 -11.06 2.84 7.81
C GLN A 41 -10.14 2.31 6.69
N LEU A 42 -8.87 2.73 6.67
CA LEU A 42 -7.87 2.19 5.74
C LEU A 42 -7.57 0.72 6.05
N ASP A 43 -7.58 0.33 7.32
CA ASP A 43 -7.39 -1.05 7.76
C ASP A 43 -8.56 -1.95 7.32
N GLU A 44 -9.80 -1.47 7.44
CA GLU A 44 -10.97 -2.16 6.86
C GLU A 44 -10.83 -2.36 5.34
N LEU A 45 -10.41 -1.31 4.61
CA LEU A 45 -10.18 -1.39 3.17
C LEU A 45 -9.05 -2.35 2.81
N LEU A 46 -7.94 -2.33 3.56
CA LEU A 46 -6.77 -3.16 3.31
C LEU A 46 -7.06 -4.63 3.58
N ASN A 47 -7.73 -4.93 4.70
CA ASN A 47 -8.25 -6.26 4.98
C ASN A 47 -9.15 -6.77 3.85
N GLY A 48 -10.04 -5.92 3.34
CA GLY A 48 -10.88 -6.28 2.20
C GLY A 48 -10.07 -6.61 0.94
N ALA A 49 -9.03 -5.82 0.65
CA ALA A 49 -8.17 -6.05 -0.53
C ALA A 49 -7.39 -7.36 -0.40
N VAL A 50 -6.86 -7.65 0.80
CA VAL A 50 -6.18 -8.90 1.14
C VAL A 50 -7.15 -10.08 1.00
N ASP A 51 -8.36 -9.98 1.54
CA ASP A 51 -9.36 -11.05 1.47
C ASP A 51 -9.80 -11.32 0.02
N TYR A 52 -10.01 -10.27 -0.77
CA TYR A 52 -10.32 -10.39 -2.20
C TYR A 52 -9.18 -11.11 -2.95
N PHE A 53 -7.94 -10.68 -2.74
CA PHE A 53 -6.77 -11.24 -3.41
C PHE A 53 -6.51 -12.70 -3.02
N ASN A 54 -6.58 -13.02 -1.73
CA ASN A 54 -6.42 -14.40 -1.24
C ASN A 54 -7.56 -15.31 -1.74
N SER A 55 -8.78 -14.79 -1.87
CA SER A 55 -9.90 -15.52 -2.46
C SER A 55 -9.65 -15.82 -3.94
N HIS A 56 -9.10 -14.87 -4.69
CA HIS A 56 -8.68 -15.08 -6.07
C HIS A 56 -7.60 -16.16 -6.19
N ILE A 57 -6.56 -16.09 -5.36
CA ILE A 57 -5.49 -17.11 -5.35
C ILE A 57 -6.04 -18.50 -5.06
N THR A 58 -6.93 -18.62 -4.08
CA THR A 58 -7.53 -19.92 -3.71
C THR A 58 -8.42 -20.48 -4.82
N GLY A 59 -9.17 -19.62 -5.52
CA GLY A 59 -10.14 -20.06 -6.54
C GLY A 59 -9.56 -20.21 -7.96
N VAL A 60 -8.60 -19.37 -8.33
CA VAL A 60 -8.07 -19.24 -9.71
C VAL A 60 -6.56 -19.46 -9.77
N GLY A 61 -5.84 -19.08 -8.70
CA GLY A 61 -4.39 -19.11 -8.64
C GLY A 61 -3.77 -17.72 -8.73
N MET A 62 -2.44 -17.67 -8.87
CA MET A 62 -1.71 -16.41 -8.96
C MET A 62 -2.15 -15.65 -10.21
N PRO A 63 -2.59 -14.38 -10.09
CA PRO A 63 -3.02 -13.63 -11.25
C PRO A 63 -1.83 -13.31 -12.16
N LYS A 64 -2.07 -13.40 -13.47
CA LYS A 64 -1.11 -12.92 -14.47
C LYS A 64 -1.27 -11.42 -14.66
N GLN A 65 -0.18 -10.72 -14.95
CA GLN A 65 -0.20 -9.32 -15.35
C GLN A 65 -1.27 -9.05 -16.44
N ASN A 66 -2.19 -8.15 -16.12
CA ASN A 66 -3.12 -7.53 -17.05
C ASN A 66 -3.50 -6.13 -16.50
N THR A 67 -4.25 -5.36 -17.27
CA THR A 67 -4.64 -3.99 -16.89
C THR A 67 -5.36 -3.91 -15.55
N TYR A 68 -6.22 -4.89 -15.24
CA TYR A 68 -6.94 -4.95 -13.97
C TYR A 68 -5.97 -5.10 -12.79
N TRP A 69 -5.04 -6.05 -12.86
CA TRP A 69 -4.10 -6.30 -11.76
C TRP A 69 -3.04 -5.22 -11.62
N VAL A 70 -2.64 -4.58 -12.71
CA VAL A 70 -1.80 -3.37 -12.66
C VAL A 70 -2.51 -2.26 -11.89
N LEU A 71 -3.79 -2.00 -12.19
CA LEU A 71 -4.57 -0.98 -11.48
C LEU A 71 -4.81 -1.37 -10.02
N PHE A 72 -5.10 -2.64 -9.75
CA PHE A 72 -5.25 -3.13 -8.38
C PHE A 72 -3.95 -2.93 -7.57
N MET A 73 -2.77 -3.20 -8.15
CA MET A 73 -1.48 -2.94 -7.50
C MET A 73 -1.21 -1.45 -7.30
N ASP A 74 -1.53 -0.60 -8.27
CA ASP A 74 -1.40 0.86 -8.11
C ASP A 74 -2.23 1.37 -6.92
N ILE A 75 -3.51 0.98 -6.84
CA ILE A 75 -4.38 1.40 -5.73
C ILE A 75 -3.91 0.78 -4.40
N THR A 76 -3.54 -0.49 -4.40
CA THR A 76 -3.16 -1.20 -3.18
C THR A 76 -1.83 -0.69 -2.61
N SER A 77 -0.86 -0.31 -3.46
CA SER A 77 0.39 0.29 -3.00
C SER A 77 0.14 1.61 -2.25
N LYS A 78 -0.76 2.46 -2.77
CA LYS A 78 -1.22 3.68 -2.10
C LYS A 78 -1.97 3.40 -0.81
N LEU A 79 -2.86 2.40 -0.82
CA LEU A 79 -3.59 2.01 0.39
C LEU A 79 -2.64 1.55 1.51
N ILE A 80 -1.64 0.72 1.20
CA ILE A 80 -0.64 0.28 2.17
C ILE A 80 0.14 1.50 2.68
N TYR A 81 0.55 2.41 1.80
CA TYR A 81 1.24 3.64 2.20
C TYR A 81 0.41 4.47 3.19
N PHE A 82 -0.83 4.83 2.84
CA PHE A 82 -1.67 5.66 3.70
C PHE A 82 -2.05 4.96 5.00
N HIS A 83 -2.30 3.65 4.96
CA HIS A 83 -2.51 2.83 6.16
C HIS A 83 -1.30 2.91 7.09
N THR A 84 -0.10 2.75 6.52
CA THR A 84 1.17 2.81 7.25
C THR A 84 1.42 4.19 7.84
N LEU A 85 1.16 5.25 7.06
CA LEU A 85 1.26 6.63 7.52
C LEU A 85 0.33 6.89 8.70
N ALA A 86 -0.94 6.48 8.60
CA ALA A 86 -1.90 6.63 9.69
C ALA A 86 -1.49 5.81 10.93
N TYR A 87 -0.97 4.59 10.73
CA TYR A 87 -0.45 3.75 11.81
C TYR A 87 0.75 4.39 12.52
N GLN A 88 1.72 4.90 11.76
CA GLN A 88 2.89 5.62 12.28
C GLN A 88 2.46 6.83 13.12
N GLN A 89 1.51 7.63 12.64
CA GLN A 89 0.99 8.80 13.35
C GLN A 89 0.20 8.44 14.61
N LEU A 90 -0.49 7.30 14.63
CA LEU A 90 -1.17 6.81 15.84
C LEU A 90 -0.21 6.28 16.89
N LYS A 91 0.80 5.55 16.43
CA LYS A 91 1.78 4.87 17.28
C LYS A 91 3.04 5.72 17.44
N MET A 92 2.91 7.05 17.56
CA MET A 92 3.96 8.06 17.83
C MET A 92 4.78 7.80 19.12
N ILE A 93 5.27 6.59 19.28
CA ILE A 93 6.03 6.09 20.40
C ILE A 93 7.19 5.38 19.74
N GLN A 94 8.40 5.86 20.05
CA GLN A 94 9.69 5.32 19.63
C GLN A 94 9.89 3.89 20.18
N ASN A 95 9.02 2.98 19.79
CA ASN A 95 9.17 1.56 19.98
C ASN A 95 9.88 1.02 18.75
N GLU A 96 11.06 0.46 18.96
CA GLU A 96 11.91 -0.09 17.90
C GLU A 96 11.15 -1.14 17.06
N ASP A 97 10.23 -1.90 17.67
CA ASP A 97 9.42 -2.90 16.98
C ASP A 97 8.36 -2.25 16.08
N VAL A 98 7.73 -1.16 16.52
CA VAL A 98 6.79 -0.38 15.70
C VAL A 98 7.51 0.27 14.53
N THR A 99 8.69 0.84 14.76
CA THR A 99 9.51 1.43 13.68
C THR A 99 9.90 0.37 12.66
N LYS A 100 10.31 -0.84 13.08
CA LYS A 100 10.62 -1.95 12.16
C LYS A 100 9.41 -2.35 11.33
N GLU A 101 8.23 -2.44 11.96
CA GLU A 101 6.98 -2.74 11.27
C GLU A 101 6.62 -1.68 10.23
N VAL A 102 6.68 -0.39 10.59
CA VAL A 102 6.40 0.74 9.69
C VAL A 102 7.38 0.75 8.51
N LEU A 103 8.68 0.58 8.75
CA LEU A 103 9.68 0.50 7.68
C LEU A 103 9.41 -0.68 6.73
N GLN A 104 9.03 -1.84 7.28
CA GLN A 104 8.67 -3.00 6.47
C GLN A 104 7.43 -2.73 5.61
N LEU A 105 6.41 -2.08 6.15
CA LEU A 105 5.19 -1.74 5.40
C LEU A 105 5.46 -0.71 4.30
N TYR A 106 6.29 0.30 4.54
CA TYR A 106 6.73 1.22 3.48
C TYR A 106 7.52 0.50 2.38
N LEU A 107 8.39 -0.44 2.74
CA LEU A 107 9.09 -1.27 1.77
C LEU A 107 8.11 -2.12 0.94
N VAL A 108 7.07 -2.68 1.56
CA VAL A 108 6.01 -3.41 0.85
C VAL A 108 5.26 -2.48 -0.10
N ALA A 109 4.79 -1.32 0.37
CA ALA A 109 4.10 -0.34 -0.45
C ALA A 109 4.91 0.00 -1.70
N ALA A 110 6.20 0.33 -1.51
CA ALA A 110 7.08 0.69 -2.60
C ALA A 110 7.35 -0.45 -3.59
N ASN A 111 7.45 -1.70 -3.10
CA ASN A 111 7.61 -2.87 -3.97
C ASN A 111 6.34 -3.22 -4.75
N CYS A 112 5.17 -2.76 -4.29
CA CYS A 112 3.89 -2.94 -4.96
C CYS A 112 3.60 -1.86 -6.02
N ILE A 113 4.44 -0.82 -6.17
CA ILE A 113 4.26 0.23 -7.18
C ILE A 113 4.61 -0.34 -8.56
N PRO A 114 3.64 -0.47 -9.49
CA PRO A 114 3.93 -0.96 -10.83
C PRO A 114 4.63 0.11 -11.68
N ASP A 115 5.54 -0.27 -12.57
CA ASP A 115 6.12 0.63 -13.58
C ASP A 115 6.62 1.98 -13.01
N VAL A 116 7.47 1.96 -11.98
CA VAL A 116 7.99 3.16 -11.29
C VAL A 116 8.70 4.18 -12.19
N GLN A 117 8.98 3.86 -13.45
CA GLN A 117 9.50 4.80 -14.45
C GLN A 117 8.43 5.75 -15.03
N LYS A 118 7.14 5.47 -14.83
CA LYS A 118 6.07 6.42 -15.17
C LYS A 118 6.08 7.57 -14.18
N LEU A 119 5.95 8.80 -14.67
CA LEU A 119 6.10 10.02 -13.86
C LEU A 119 5.28 9.99 -12.56
N ALA A 120 3.98 9.70 -12.63
CA ALA A 120 3.11 9.66 -11.45
C ALA A 120 3.54 8.59 -10.42
N ASN A 121 4.09 7.47 -10.88
CA ASN A 121 4.54 6.38 -10.01
C ASN A 121 5.94 6.67 -9.43
N ALA A 122 6.77 7.41 -10.17
CA ALA A 122 8.04 7.93 -9.67
C ALA A 122 7.82 8.97 -8.57
N GLU A 123 6.88 9.91 -8.77
CA GLU A 123 6.50 10.91 -7.77
C GLU A 123 5.98 10.25 -6.50
N PHE A 124 5.10 9.25 -6.64
CA PHE A 124 4.62 8.48 -5.49
C PHE A 124 5.74 7.69 -4.81
N LEU A 125 6.67 7.08 -5.57
CA LEU A 125 7.84 6.41 -4.99
C LEU A 125 8.72 7.38 -4.20
N MET A 126 8.91 8.62 -4.67
CA MET A 126 9.65 9.65 -3.94
C MET A 126 8.99 9.97 -2.59
N GLU A 127 7.65 10.04 -2.56
CA GLU A 127 6.88 10.25 -1.33
C GLU A 127 7.07 9.09 -0.33
N VAL A 128 6.94 7.84 -0.79
CA VAL A 128 7.18 6.66 0.05
C VAL A 128 8.63 6.61 0.55
N ALA A 129 9.59 6.94 -0.32
CA ALA A 129 11.01 6.98 0.03
C ALA A 129 11.29 8.04 1.10
N HIS A 130 10.67 9.21 0.98
CA HIS A 130 10.78 10.27 1.97
C HIS A 130 10.26 9.80 3.33
N SER A 131 9.04 9.26 3.40
CA SER A 131 8.46 8.76 4.65
C SER A 131 9.28 7.61 5.27
N TYR A 132 9.88 6.74 4.46
CA TYR A 132 10.79 5.70 4.94
C TYR A 132 12.06 6.31 5.55
N GLU A 133 12.72 7.23 4.84
CA GLU A 133 14.01 7.78 5.23
C GLU A 133 13.93 8.81 6.37
N GLU A 134 12.75 9.38 6.64
CA GLU A 134 12.46 10.13 7.88
C GLU A 134 12.65 9.26 9.14
N LEU A 135 12.41 7.95 9.03
CA LEU A 135 12.56 7.00 10.13
C LEU A 135 13.95 6.36 10.14
N LYS A 136 14.47 5.97 8.97
CA LYS A 136 15.79 5.34 8.85
C LYS A 136 16.34 5.45 7.43
N LEU A 137 17.60 5.87 7.32
CA LEU A 137 18.33 5.85 6.05
C LEU A 137 18.48 4.42 5.52
N TYR A 138 18.21 4.23 4.23
CA TYR A 138 18.43 2.95 3.57
C TYR A 138 19.92 2.77 3.26
N ASN A 139 20.54 1.71 3.79
CA ASN A 139 21.99 1.49 3.72
C ASN A 139 22.82 2.72 4.18
N ASP A 140 22.33 3.45 5.18
CA ASP A 140 22.95 4.66 5.74
C ASP A 140 23.16 5.80 4.72
N LYS A 141 22.40 5.81 3.62
CA LYS A 141 22.49 6.82 2.55
C LYS A 141 21.14 7.41 2.20
N GLN A 142 21.06 8.73 2.17
CA GLN A 142 19.87 9.45 1.73
C GLN A 142 19.62 9.26 0.23
N GLY A 143 18.36 9.04 -0.13
CA GLY A 143 17.86 8.77 -1.48
C GLY A 143 18.28 7.41 -2.04
N GLU A 144 18.86 6.53 -1.23
CA GLU A 144 19.26 5.20 -1.70
C GLU A 144 18.04 4.28 -1.83
N PHE A 145 17.03 4.45 -0.97
CA PHE A 145 15.78 3.68 -1.04
C PHE A 145 15.12 3.83 -2.41
N GLU A 146 14.90 5.08 -2.82
CA GLU A 146 14.32 5.44 -4.12
C GLU A 146 15.16 4.90 -5.28
N LYS A 147 16.48 5.13 -5.26
CA LYS A 147 17.39 4.69 -6.33
C LYS A 147 17.37 3.19 -6.53
N VAL A 148 17.32 2.41 -5.45
CA VAL A 148 17.27 0.94 -5.54
C VAL A 148 15.96 0.50 -6.19
N LEU A 149 14.83 1.08 -5.78
CA LEU A 149 13.52 0.70 -6.32
C LEU A 149 13.33 1.15 -7.77
N LEU A 150 13.80 2.35 -8.15
CA LEU A 150 13.84 2.81 -9.54
C LEU A 150 14.66 1.87 -10.43
N LYS A 151 15.80 1.37 -9.94
CA LYS A 151 16.64 0.40 -10.67
C LYS A 151 15.99 -0.98 -10.76
N GLN A 152 15.28 -1.42 -9.71
CA GLN A 152 14.56 -2.69 -9.71
C GLN A 152 13.44 -2.69 -10.75
N ASN A 153 12.79 -1.54 -10.95
CA ASN A 153 11.72 -1.30 -11.92
C ASN A 153 10.71 -2.46 -11.93
N ASN A 154 10.01 -2.65 -10.81
CA ASN A 154 9.15 -3.81 -10.62
C ASN A 154 8.08 -3.89 -11.71
N SER A 155 8.06 -5.04 -12.40
CA SER A 155 6.94 -5.40 -13.27
C SER A 155 5.70 -5.66 -12.43
N ALA A 156 4.53 -5.64 -13.05
CA ALA A 156 3.28 -5.95 -12.35
C ALA A 156 3.33 -7.34 -11.69
N ASP A 157 3.90 -8.35 -12.34
CA ASP A 157 4.06 -9.69 -11.75
C ASP A 157 4.90 -9.66 -10.46
N LYS A 158 5.97 -8.85 -10.40
CA LYS A 158 6.77 -8.67 -9.18
C LYS A 158 5.98 -7.94 -8.09
N CYS A 159 5.15 -6.95 -8.46
CA CYS A 159 4.27 -6.25 -7.53
C CYS A 159 3.24 -7.21 -6.92
N ILE A 160 2.61 -8.03 -7.76
CA ILE A 160 1.64 -9.06 -7.33
C ILE A 160 2.33 -10.05 -6.39
N GLN A 161 3.57 -10.48 -6.70
CA GLN A 161 4.34 -11.36 -5.81
C GLN A 161 4.65 -10.70 -4.47
N ALA A 162 5.09 -9.43 -4.48
CA ALA A 162 5.36 -8.68 -3.24
C ALA A 162 4.09 -8.57 -2.38
N PHE A 163 2.95 -8.26 -3.00
CA PHE A 163 1.67 -8.21 -2.30
C PHE A 163 1.25 -9.58 -1.76
N TYR A 164 1.47 -10.67 -2.50
CA TYR A 164 1.20 -12.02 -2.02
C TYR A 164 2.04 -12.42 -0.81
N GLU A 165 3.34 -12.08 -0.78
CA GLU A 165 4.15 -12.34 0.41
C GLU A 165 3.69 -11.49 1.60
N PHE A 166 3.26 -10.26 1.35
CA PHE A 166 2.62 -9.42 2.36
C PHE A 166 1.35 -10.08 2.91
N THR A 167 0.44 -10.58 2.06
CA THR A 167 -0.84 -11.16 2.54
C THR A 167 -0.68 -12.38 3.44
N LYS A 168 0.45 -13.11 3.34
CA LYS A 168 0.76 -14.25 4.24
C LYS A 168 1.12 -13.82 5.65
N SER A 169 1.65 -12.62 5.80
CA SER A 169 2.14 -12.07 7.08
C SER A 169 1.22 -11.02 7.68
N PHE A 170 0.32 -10.46 6.85
CA PHE A 170 -0.70 -9.52 7.28
C PHE A 170 -1.69 -10.22 8.22
N LYS A 171 -1.60 -9.90 9.51
CA LYS A 171 -2.47 -10.46 10.55
C LYS A 171 -3.82 -9.76 10.52
N LYS A 172 -4.89 -10.56 10.63
CA LYS A 172 -6.23 -10.09 11.00
C LYS A 172 -6.32 -9.81 12.49
#